data_AF-A0A926ZRQ1-F1
#
_entry.id   AF-A0A926ZRQ1-F1
#
_cell.length_a   1.000
_cell.length_b   1.000
_cell.length_c   1.000
_cell.angle_alpha   90.00
_cell.angle_beta   90.00
_cell.angle_gamma   90.00
#
_symmetry.space_group_name_H-M   'P 1'
#
loop_
_entity.id
_entity.type
_entity.pdbx_description
1 polymer ?
#
loop_
_entity_poly.entity_id
_entity_poly.type
_entity_poly.pdbx_seq_one_letter_code
_entity_poly.pdbx_strand_id
1 'polypeptide(L)'
;MERAFFEAGKALMELRDRKLYRSTHKTFEEYCRVRPWRWRSHRFGHNRRQSYLLMDAAIIFDNLEQKCDRSDHILPTNEWQVRPLSKLEPDIQPEAWKQAVESANGKVPSHRIVKDAVQRILACGA
;
A
#
# COMPACT_ATOMS: atom_id res chain seq x y z
N MET A 1 2.82 -14.21 -5.96
CA MET A 1 2.64 -12.82 -6.47
C MET A 1 2.26 -11.83 -5.36
N GLU A 2 2.49 -12.14 -4.08
CA GLU A 2 1.82 -11.46 -2.97
C GLU A 2 2.53 -10.19 -2.47
N ARG A 3 3.75 -9.90 -2.92
CA ARG A 3 4.54 -8.72 -2.52
C ARG A 3 4.89 -7.79 -3.68
N ALA A 4 4.36 -8.04 -4.88
CA ALA A 4 4.76 -7.28 -6.07
C ALA A 4 4.44 -5.78 -5.96
N PHE A 5 3.34 -5.41 -5.30
CA PHE A 5 3.01 -4.01 -5.05
C PHE A 5 3.92 -3.39 -3.97
N PHE A 6 4.29 -4.17 -2.94
CA PHE A 6 5.19 -3.76 -1.87
C PHE A 6 6.60 -3.47 -2.42
N GLU A 7 7.17 -4.39 -3.19
CA GLU A 7 8.47 -4.22 -3.84
C GLU A 7 8.46 -3.01 -4.80
N ALA A 8 7.38 -2.85 -5.56
CA ALA A 8 7.21 -1.68 -6.43
C ALA A 8 7.15 -0.36 -5.63
N GLY A 9 6.42 -0.34 -4.51
CA GLY A 9 6.35 0.82 -3.62
C GLY A 9 7.70 1.17 -3.02
N LYS A 10 8.44 0.19 -2.48
CA LYS A 10 9.80 0.39 -1.96
C LYS A 10 10.76 0.90 -3.01
N ALA A 11 10.75 0.32 -4.20
CA ALA A 11 11.59 0.79 -5.30
C ALA A 11 11.27 2.24 -5.70
N LEU A 12 9.98 2.61 -5.72
CA LEU A 12 9.56 3.99 -5.98
C LEU A 12 10.01 4.95 -4.87
N MET A 13 9.92 4.54 -3.59
CA MET A 13 10.42 5.32 -2.46
C MET A 13 11.92 5.55 -2.57
N GLU A 14 12.70 4.50 -2.81
CA GLU A 14 14.15 4.61 -2.99
C GLU A 14 14.50 5.55 -4.16
N LEU A 15 13.79 5.42 -5.28
CA LEU A 15 13.98 6.27 -6.45
C LEU A 15 13.75 7.75 -6.15
N ARG A 16 12.70 8.04 -5.37
CA ARG A 16 12.36 9.40 -4.92
C ARG A 16 13.40 9.93 -3.95
N ASP A 17 13.72 9.17 -2.91
CA ASP A 17 14.52 9.62 -1.78
C ASP A 17 16.01 9.77 -2.17
N ARG A 18 16.53 8.85 -2.99
CA ARG A 18 17.88 8.94 -3.59
C ARG A 18 17.94 9.85 -4.82
N LYS A 19 16.80 10.41 -5.24
CA LYS A 19 16.66 11.32 -6.39
C LYS A 19 17.25 10.77 -7.69
N LEU A 20 17.14 9.44 -7.90
CA LEU A 20 17.72 8.75 -9.07
C LEU A 20 17.08 9.19 -10.40
N TYR A 21 15.94 9.87 -10.34
CA TYR A 21 15.30 10.49 -11.50
C TYR A 21 16.06 11.72 -12.06
N ARG A 22 16.96 12.35 -11.30
CA ARG A 22 17.57 13.64 -11.65
C ARG A 22 18.45 13.60 -12.91
N SER A 23 18.93 12.44 -13.32
CA SER A 23 19.66 12.27 -14.57
C SER A 23 18.80 12.45 -15.83
N THR A 24 17.47 12.31 -15.70
CA THR A 24 16.53 12.30 -16.82
C THR A 24 15.38 13.29 -16.67
N HIS A 25 14.98 13.65 -15.44
CA HIS A 25 13.82 14.49 -15.16
C HIS A 25 14.09 15.47 -14.02
N LYS A 26 13.40 16.61 -14.03
CA LYS A 26 13.59 17.65 -13.00
C LYS A 26 12.90 17.28 -11.69
N THR A 27 11.77 16.58 -11.77
CA THR A 27 11.00 16.13 -10.61
C THR A 27 10.66 14.65 -10.68
N PHE A 28 10.40 14.06 -9.51
CA PHE A 28 9.99 12.66 -9.40
C PHE A 28 8.65 12.42 -10.12
N GLU A 29 7.75 13.40 -10.07
CA GLU A 29 6.47 13.36 -10.74
C GLU A 29 6.61 13.32 -12.26
N GLU A 30 7.53 14.11 -12.79
CA GLU A 30 7.83 14.13 -14.22
C GLU A 30 8.39 12.77 -14.65
N TYR A 31 9.29 12.19 -13.86
CA TYR A 31 9.78 10.83 -14.06
C TYR A 31 8.67 9.78 -14.04
N CYS A 32 7.72 9.89 -13.12
CA CYS A 32 6.57 8.98 -13.05
C CYS A 32 5.60 9.17 -14.23
N ARG A 33 5.49 10.38 -14.79
CA ARG A 33 4.60 10.70 -15.91
C ARG A 33 5.15 10.28 -17.27
N VAL A 34 6.45 10.46 -17.47
CA VAL A 34 7.09 10.41 -18.80
C VAL A 34 7.52 9.00 -19.18
N ARG A 35 7.54 8.04 -18.25
CA ARG A 35 8.12 6.72 -18.52
C ARG A 35 7.48 6.06 -19.77
N PRO A 36 8.27 5.76 -20.82
CA PRO A 36 7.82 5.16 -22.09
C PRO A 36 7.54 3.64 -21.97
N TRP A 37 7.05 3.17 -20.82
CA TRP A 37 6.85 1.74 -20.50
C TRP A 37 5.59 1.14 -21.13
N ARG A 38 5.27 1.63 -22.32
CA ARG A 38 4.34 0.99 -23.25
C ARG A 38 5.14 0.00 -24.08
N TRP A 39 5.63 -1.10 -23.46
CA TRP A 39 5.97 -2.41 -24.03
C TRP A 39 7.12 -3.12 -23.29
N ARG A 40 6.75 -3.93 -22.29
CA ARG A 40 7.08 -5.38 -22.15
C ARG A 40 6.62 -5.83 -20.76
N SER A 41 5.38 -6.33 -20.71
CA SER A 41 4.88 -7.25 -19.69
C SER A 41 4.96 -6.88 -18.19
N HIS A 42 5.21 -5.63 -17.80
CA HIS A 42 5.17 -5.20 -16.39
C HIS A 42 4.29 -3.94 -16.23
N ARG A 43 3.24 -4.08 -15.42
CA ARG A 43 2.01 -3.27 -15.35
C ARG A 43 2.16 -1.91 -14.64
N PHE A 44 3.10 -1.07 -15.04
CA PHE A 44 3.32 0.24 -14.38
C PHE A 44 3.11 1.40 -15.35
N GLY A 45 1.92 1.48 -15.96
CA GLY A 45 1.39 2.74 -16.51
C GLY A 45 0.67 3.48 -15.39
N HIS A 46 1.38 4.31 -14.63
CA HIS A 46 0.85 4.88 -13.40
C HIS A 46 0.65 6.38 -13.54
N ASN A 47 -0.60 6.82 -13.38
CA ASN A 47 -0.94 8.20 -13.07
C ASN A 47 -0.17 8.61 -11.81
N ARG A 48 0.28 9.87 -11.67
CA ARG A 48 1.01 10.41 -10.49
C ARG A 48 0.47 9.84 -9.17
N ARG A 49 -0.86 9.80 -9.05
CA ARG A 49 -1.59 9.28 -7.89
C ARG A 49 -1.25 7.82 -7.55
N GLN A 50 -1.11 6.96 -8.55
CA GLN A 50 -0.87 5.53 -8.36
C GLN A 50 0.55 5.23 -7.85
N SER A 51 1.55 6.04 -8.20
CA SER A 51 2.89 5.91 -7.63
C SER A 51 2.89 6.17 -6.12
N TYR A 52 2.22 7.23 -5.67
CA TYR A 52 2.09 7.51 -4.23
C TYR A 52 1.30 6.42 -3.51
N LEU A 53 0.20 5.95 -4.11
CA LEU A 53 -0.59 4.86 -3.54
C LEU A 53 0.23 3.57 -3.34
N LEU A 54 1.15 3.24 -4.25
CA LEU A 54 2.06 2.11 -4.08
C LEU A 54 3.08 2.34 -2.97
N MET A 55 3.61 3.57 -2.84
CA MET A 55 4.50 3.92 -1.72
C MET A 55 3.76 3.81 -0.38
N ASP A 56 2.58 4.41 -0.27
CA ASP A 56 1.76 4.39 0.94
C ASP A 56 1.39 2.95 1.31
N ALA A 57 1.02 2.14 0.32
CA ALA A 57 0.76 0.72 0.52
C ALA A 57 1.97 -0.05 1.02
N ALA A 58 3.18 0.29 0.56
CA ALA A 58 4.39 -0.34 1.05
C ALA A 58 4.69 0.03 2.51
N ILE A 59 4.47 1.29 2.89
CA ILE A 59 4.61 1.75 4.28
C ILE A 59 3.61 1.04 5.19
N ILE A 60 2.34 0.96 4.79
CA ILE A 60 1.30 0.27 5.56
C ILE A 60 1.62 -1.22 5.68
N PHE A 61 2.04 -1.85 4.59
CA PHE A 61 2.41 -3.27 4.61
C PHE A 61 3.57 -3.54 5.58
N ASP A 62 4.62 -2.71 5.56
CA ASP A 62 5.76 -2.83 6.49
C ASP A 62 5.31 -2.67 7.96
N ASN A 63 4.43 -1.70 8.22
CA ASN A 63 3.84 -1.50 9.54
C ASN A 63 3.00 -2.70 10.01
N LEU A 64 2.21 -3.30 9.12
CA LEU A 64 1.45 -4.53 9.42
C LEU A 64 2.39 -5.72 9.65
N GLU A 65 3.42 -5.90 8.81
CA GLU A 65 4.39 -6.99 8.93
C GLU A 65 5.17 -6.91 10.26
N GLN A 66 5.49 -5.69 10.73
CA GLN A 66 6.23 -5.47 11.99
C GLN A 66 5.35 -5.58 13.24
N LYS A 67 4.09 -5.13 13.20
CA LYS A 67 3.22 -5.01 14.38
C LYS A 67 2.19 -6.14 14.53
N CYS A 68 1.86 -6.88 13.48
CA CYS A 68 0.96 -8.03 13.60
C CYS A 68 1.69 -9.25 14.16
N ASP A 69 1.03 -9.98 15.05
CA ASP A 69 1.57 -11.22 15.63
C ASP A 69 1.81 -12.29 14.55
N ARG A 70 2.88 -13.08 14.73
CA ARG A 70 3.32 -14.10 13.75
C ARG A 70 2.31 -15.24 13.55
N SER A 71 1.39 -15.42 14.49
CA SER A 71 0.41 -16.51 14.53
C SER A 71 -0.69 -16.38 13.47
N ASP A 72 -1.08 -15.15 13.13
CA ASP A 72 -2.21 -14.83 12.25
C ASP A 72 -1.77 -14.05 11.00
N HIS A 73 -0.63 -14.43 10.42
CA HIS A 73 0.14 -13.66 9.42
C HIS A 73 -0.54 -13.55 8.03
N ILE A 74 -1.80 -13.16 8.00
CA ILE A 74 -2.59 -12.84 6.82
C ILE A 74 -2.21 -11.42 6.42
N LEU A 75 -1.25 -11.32 5.51
CA LEU A 75 -0.81 -10.03 4.98
C LEU A 75 -1.65 -9.63 3.75
N PRO A 76 -1.72 -8.31 3.47
CA PRO A 76 -2.38 -7.83 2.27
C PRO A 76 -1.70 -8.36 1.00
N THR A 77 -2.49 -8.75 0.01
CA THR A 77 -1.98 -9.28 -1.27
C THR A 77 -1.99 -8.25 -2.40
N ASN A 78 -2.69 -7.13 -2.21
CA ASN A 78 -2.77 -6.05 -3.20
C ASN A 78 -2.91 -4.66 -2.56
N GLU A 79 -2.39 -3.62 -3.23
CA GLU A 79 -2.47 -2.21 -2.81
C GLU A 79 -3.90 -1.77 -2.51
N TRP A 80 -4.85 -2.25 -3.31
CA TRP A 80 -6.24 -1.87 -3.17
C TRP A 80 -6.83 -2.22 -1.80
N GLN A 81 -6.36 -3.31 -1.17
CA GLN A 81 -6.83 -3.73 0.16
C GLN A 81 -6.34 -2.80 1.27
N VAL A 82 -5.10 -2.29 1.16
CA VAL A 82 -4.49 -1.44 2.19
C VAL A 82 -4.87 0.03 2.04
N ARG A 83 -5.33 0.46 0.85
CA ARG A 83 -5.72 1.85 0.61
C ARG A 83 -6.66 2.45 1.67
N PRO A 84 -7.69 1.75 2.20
CA PRO A 84 -8.52 2.31 3.26
C PRO A 84 -7.76 2.59 4.56
N LEU A 85 -6.75 1.78 4.89
CA LEU A 85 -5.93 1.91 6.10
C LEU A 85 -5.09 3.20 6.09
N SER A 86 -4.82 3.78 4.93
CA SER A 86 -4.06 5.04 4.81
C SER A 86 -4.73 6.24 5.50
N LYS A 87 -6.00 6.09 5.91
CA LYS A 87 -6.76 7.11 6.66
C LYS A 87 -6.56 7.02 8.18
N LEU A 88 -5.92 5.96 8.66
CA LEU A 88 -5.67 5.72 10.07
C LEU A 88 -4.22 6.02 10.40
N GLU A 89 -3.99 6.44 11.64
CA GLU A 89 -2.64 6.55 12.19
C GLU A 89 -1.94 5.18 12.20
N PRO A 90 -0.60 5.14 12.00
CA PRO A 90 0.16 3.89 11.92
C PRO A 90 -0.02 2.94 13.10
N ASP A 91 -0.34 3.45 14.28
CA ASP A 91 -0.56 2.62 15.47
C ASP A 91 -1.92 1.90 15.46
N ILE A 92 -2.91 2.43 14.73
CA ILE A 92 -4.27 1.89 14.67
C ILE A 92 -4.47 0.98 13.45
N GLN A 93 -3.62 1.12 12.41
CA GLN A 93 -3.70 0.30 11.20
C GLN A 93 -3.66 -1.23 11.46
N PRO A 94 -2.81 -1.78 12.36
CA PRO A 94 -2.78 -3.21 12.64
C PRO A 94 -4.08 -3.72 13.25
N GLU A 95 -4.68 -2.94 14.16
CA GLU A 95 -5.95 -3.27 14.80
C GLU A 95 -7.09 -3.29 13.77
N ALA A 96 -7.15 -2.28 12.89
CA ALA A 96 -8.12 -2.24 11.79
C ALA A 96 -7.99 -3.43 10.84
N TRP A 97 -6.76 -3.84 10.55
CA TRP A 97 -6.49 -5.01 9.71
C TRP A 97 -6.92 -6.31 10.39
N LYS A 98 -6.61 -6.47 11.68
CA LYS A 98 -7.02 -7.63 12.47
C LYS A 98 -8.55 -7.79 12.49
N GLN A 99 -9.29 -6.72 12.77
CA GLN A 99 -10.76 -6.74 12.73
C GLN A 99 -11.31 -7.10 11.35
N ALA A 100 -10.62 -6.68 10.27
CA ALA A 100 -10.99 -7.05 8.91
C ALA A 100 -10.75 -8.54 8.63
N VAL A 101 -9.63 -9.10 9.10
CA VAL A 101 -9.29 -10.52 8.99
C VAL A 101 -10.28 -11.39 9.76
N GLU A 102 -10.64 -10.99 10.99
CA GLU A 102 -11.66 -11.65 11.81
C GLU A 102 -13.03 -11.62 11.10
N SER A 103 -13.42 -10.47 10.55
CA SER A 103 -14.65 -10.33 9.75
C SER A 103 -14.64 -11.17 8.46
N ALA A 104 -13.46 -11.58 7.98
CA ALA A 104 -13.27 -12.45 6.83
C ALA A 104 -13.10 -13.93 7.22
N ASN A 105 -13.38 -14.30 8.48
CA ASN A 105 -13.22 -15.66 9.03
C ASN A 105 -11.78 -16.19 8.88
N GLY A 106 -10.77 -15.38 9.18
CA GLY A 106 -9.36 -15.78 9.09
C GLY A 106 -8.88 -16.00 7.65
N LYS A 107 -9.49 -15.29 6.68
CA LYS A 107 -9.02 -15.25 5.29
C LYS A 107 -8.53 -13.85 4.95
N VAL A 108 -7.79 -13.73 3.84
CA VAL A 108 -7.37 -12.43 3.31
C VAL A 108 -8.62 -11.57 3.05
N PRO A 109 -8.78 -10.42 3.74
CA PRO A 109 -9.99 -9.62 3.64
C PRO A 109 -10.08 -8.92 2.29
N SER A 110 -11.30 -8.75 1.78
CA SER A 110 -11.54 -7.94 0.58
C SER A 110 -11.46 -6.45 0.90
N HIS A 111 -11.25 -5.62 -0.12
CA HIS A 111 -11.26 -4.15 0.04
C HIS A 111 -12.49 -3.62 0.79
N ARG A 112 -13.67 -4.20 0.56
CA ARG A 112 -14.92 -3.78 1.22
C ARG A 112 -14.84 -4.04 2.72
N ILE A 113 -14.40 -5.22 3.13
CA ILE A 113 -14.28 -5.62 4.53
C ILE A 113 -13.28 -4.71 5.27
N VAL A 114 -12.13 -4.43 4.65
CA VAL A 114 -11.12 -3.53 5.23
C VAL A 114 -11.67 -2.11 5.36
N LYS A 115 -12.36 -1.61 4.33
CA LYS A 115 -13.00 -0.30 4.37
C LYS A 115 -14.03 -0.20 5.50
N ASP A 116 -14.87 -1.22 5.67
CA ASP A 116 -15.89 -1.25 6.71
C ASP A 116 -15.25 -1.30 8.12
N ALA A 117 -14.15 -2.04 8.30
CA ALA A 117 -13.39 -2.04 9.56
C ALA A 117 -12.79 -0.67 9.88
N VAL A 118 -12.16 -0.02 8.90
CA VAL A 118 -11.64 1.36 9.04
C VAL A 118 -12.75 2.34 9.40
N GLN A 119 -13.91 2.25 8.75
CA GLN A 119 -15.03 3.15 9.03
C GLN A 119 -15.59 2.94 10.45
N ARG A 120 -15.64 1.70 10.94
CA ARG A 120 -16.05 1.41 12.33
C ARG A 120 -15.12 2.04 13.34
N ILE A 121 -13.80 1.95 13.12
CA ILE A 121 -12.79 2.55 14.00
C ILE A 121 -12.88 4.09 13.99
N LEU A 122 -13.00 4.70 12.80
CA LEU A 122 -13.15 6.15 12.68
C LEU A 122 -14.45 6.67 13.33
N ALA A 123 -15.52 5.88 13.28
CA ALA A 123 -16.80 6.24 13.91
C ALA A 123 -16.80 6.06 15.43
N CYS A 124 -15.94 5.20 15.98
CA CYS A 124 -15.88 4.94 17.42
C CYS A 124 -14.88 5.85 18.15
N GLY A 125 -13.93 6.46 17.43
CA GLY A 125 -12.96 7.42 17.95
C GLY A 125 -13.38 8.89 17.84
N ALA A 126 -14.60 9.17 17.35
CA ALA A 126 -15.22 10.49 17.30
C ALA A 126 -16.28 10.62 18.40
#